data_AF-A0A6I8U9J3-F1
#
_entry.id   AF-A0A6I8U9J3-F1
#
_cell.length_a   1.000
_cell.length_b   1.000
_cell.length_c   1.000
_cell.angle_alpha   90.00
_cell.angle_beta   90.00
_cell.angle_gamma   90.00
#
_symmetry.space_group_name_H-M   'P 1'
#
loop_
_entity.id
_entity.type
_entity.pdbx_description
1 polymer ?
#
loop_
_entity_poly.entity_id
_entity_poly.type
_entity_poly.pdbx_seq_one_letter_code
_entity_poly.pdbx_strand_id
1 'polypeptide(L)'
;MEIVNPNASILTNFEVMATLKNMKSSKKKHGLRNLATITYETLQYLEDTPCRDQTAESVVEFLKAMKQFNLTRNECLMMINDPPGSALHIQIMIEDSDERLTDEQVNHILECAAKLPVVHGTSQQTEGQE
;
A
#
# COMPACT_ATOMS: atom_id res chain seq x y z
N MET A 1 31.49 -5.27 -4.10
CA MET A 1 30.12 -5.29 -4.63
C MET A 1 29.87 -3.91 -5.16
N GLU A 2 29.60 -3.75 -6.46
CA GLU A 2 29.30 -2.45 -7.07
C GLU A 2 27.82 -2.40 -7.45
N ILE A 3 27.21 -1.23 -7.27
CA ILE A 3 25.78 -1.03 -7.54
C ILE A 3 25.64 -0.68 -9.03
N VAL A 4 25.00 -1.57 -9.79
CA VAL A 4 24.75 -1.35 -11.24
C VAL A 4 23.57 -0.42 -11.47
N ASN A 5 22.47 -0.62 -10.73
CA ASN A 5 21.30 0.24 -10.79
C ASN A 5 20.73 0.43 -9.37
N PRO A 6 20.76 1.65 -8.81
CA PRO A 6 20.21 1.91 -7.48
C PRO A 6 18.68 1.78 -7.42
N ASN A 7 17.97 2.09 -8.51
CA ASN A 7 16.50 2.12 -8.58
C ASN A 7 16.00 1.19 -9.69
N ALA A 8 16.12 -0.11 -9.46
CA ALA A 8 15.77 -1.12 -10.46
C ALA A 8 14.25 -1.28 -10.66
N SER A 9 13.47 -1.20 -9.57
CA SER A 9 12.02 -1.34 -9.63
C SER A 9 11.34 -0.72 -8.42
N ILE A 10 10.08 -0.39 -8.60
CA ILE A 10 9.15 -0.02 -7.54
C ILE A 10 8.39 -1.29 -7.14
N LEU A 11 8.18 -1.49 -5.84
CA LEU A 11 7.46 -2.63 -5.27
C LEU A 11 6.37 -2.13 -4.33
N THR A 12 5.21 -2.78 -4.38
CA THR A 12 4.09 -2.55 -3.47
C THR A 12 4.32 -3.24 -2.13
N ASN A 13 3.68 -2.72 -1.07
CA ASN A 13 3.70 -3.34 0.26
C ASN A 13 3.20 -4.79 0.22
N PHE A 14 2.20 -5.07 -0.63
CA PHE A 14 1.69 -6.41 -0.89
C PHE A 14 2.77 -7.36 -1.45
N GLU A 15 3.50 -6.95 -2.50
CA GLU A 15 4.56 -7.76 -3.12
C GLU A 15 5.70 -8.03 -2.13
N VAL A 16 6.08 -7.03 -1.33
CA VAL A 16 7.09 -7.17 -0.28
C VAL A 16 6.61 -8.18 0.76
N MET A 17 5.37 -8.04 1.27
CA MET A 17 4.80 -8.97 2.25
C MET A 17 4.76 -10.41 1.71
N ALA A 18 4.27 -10.60 0.48
CA ALA A 18 4.20 -11.91 -0.16
C ALA A 18 5.59 -12.55 -0.31
N THR A 19 6.59 -11.77 -0.71
CA THR A 19 7.98 -12.22 -0.86
C THR A 19 8.59 -12.62 0.48
N LEU A 20 8.39 -11.81 1.54
CA LEU A 20 8.89 -12.12 2.88
C LEU A 20 8.22 -13.36 3.48
N LYS A 21 6.91 -13.54 3.28
CA LYS A 21 6.18 -14.76 3.68
C LYS A 21 6.73 -16.01 2.98
N ASN A 22 7.02 -15.92 1.69
CA ASN A 22 7.66 -17.00 0.91
C ASN A 22 9.10 -17.29 1.37
N MET A 23 9.85 -16.26 1.79
CA MET A 23 11.20 -16.45 2.34
C MET A 23 11.18 -17.15 3.70
N LYS A 24 10.16 -16.90 4.54
CA LYS A 24 10.00 -17.54 5.86
C LYS A 24 9.71 -19.04 5.75
N SER A 25 8.99 -19.49 4.72
CA SER A 25 8.70 -20.92 4.51
C SER A 25 9.93 -21.73 4.05
N SER A 26 10.93 -21.05 3.48
CA SER A 26 12.20 -21.66 3.05
C SER A 26 13.12 -21.89 4.26
N LYS A 27 13.03 -23.07 4.88
CA LYS A 27 13.70 -23.52 6.12
C LYS A 27 15.26 -23.52 6.12
N LYS A 28 15.94 -22.85 5.18
CA LYS A 28 17.40 -22.99 4.95
C LYS A 28 18.31 -21.97 5.65
N LYS A 29 17.88 -21.31 6.74
CA LYS A 29 18.65 -20.18 7.32
C LYS A 29 19.02 -20.36 8.78
N HIS A 30 19.69 -21.47 9.10
CA HIS A 30 20.39 -21.58 10.38
C HIS A 30 21.62 -20.65 10.33
N GLY A 31 21.64 -19.59 11.15
CA GLY A 31 22.80 -18.70 11.32
C GLY A 31 22.62 -17.23 10.92
N LEU A 32 21.47 -16.83 10.37
CA LEU A 32 21.22 -15.44 9.94
C LEU A 32 20.28 -14.70 10.89
N ARG A 33 20.73 -14.46 12.14
CA ARG A 33 19.92 -13.81 13.18
C ARG A 33 19.42 -12.42 12.77
N ASN A 34 20.27 -11.57 12.19
CA ASN A 34 19.88 -10.21 11.77
C ASN A 34 18.79 -10.25 10.70
N LEU A 35 18.88 -11.18 9.75
CA LEU A 35 17.86 -11.34 8.72
C LEU A 35 16.52 -11.80 9.31
N ALA A 36 16.55 -12.70 10.30
CA ALA A 36 15.34 -13.16 10.97
C ALA A 36 14.65 -11.99 11.70
N THR A 37 15.41 -11.14 12.41
CA THR A 37 14.89 -9.93 13.06
C THR A 37 14.25 -8.97 12.06
N ILE A 38 14.97 -8.58 11.01
CA ILE A 38 14.45 -7.64 9.99
C ILE A 38 13.20 -8.22 9.32
N THR A 39 13.20 -9.51 8.97
CA THR A 39 12.04 -10.17 8.34
C THR A 39 10.84 -10.16 9.27
N TYR A 40 11.04 -10.42 10.57
CA TYR A 40 9.97 -10.45 11.55
C TYR A 40 9.38 -9.05 11.79
N GLU A 41 10.22 -8.05 12.07
CA GLU A 41 9.79 -6.66 12.31
C GLU A 41 9.08 -6.07 11.09
N THR A 42 9.61 -6.31 9.88
CA THR A 42 8.99 -5.84 8.63
C THR A 42 7.65 -6.51 8.39
N LEU A 43 7.54 -7.83 8.60
CA LEU A 43 6.26 -8.53 8.47
C LEU A 43 5.24 -8.05 9.49
N GLN A 44 5.65 -7.82 10.74
CA GLN A 44 4.77 -7.31 11.77
C GLN A 44 4.21 -5.94 11.39
N TYR A 45 5.07 -5.02 10.93
CA TYR A 45 4.62 -3.72 10.42
C TYR A 45 3.64 -3.86 9.25
N LEU A 46 3.95 -4.71 8.27
CA LEU A 46 3.08 -4.90 7.10
C LEU A 46 1.74 -5.57 7.46
N GLU A 47 1.70 -6.41 8.49
CA GLU A 47 0.45 -7.01 9.00
C GLU A 47 -0.50 -5.99 9.64
N ASP A 48 0.02 -4.87 10.15
CA ASP A 48 -0.77 -3.76 10.71
C ASP A 48 -1.27 -2.77 9.63
N THR A 49 -0.81 -2.92 8.39
CA THR A 49 -1.19 -2.05 7.25
C THR A 49 -2.31 -2.67 6.41
N PRO A 50 -3.05 -1.88 5.61
CA PRO A 50 -4.13 -2.38 4.74
C PRO A 50 -3.67 -3.41 3.70
N CYS A 51 -2.36 -3.60 3.48
CA CYS A 51 -1.85 -4.60 2.55
C CYS A 51 -2.10 -6.05 2.99
N ARG A 52 -2.42 -6.28 4.28
CA ARG A 52 -2.66 -7.62 4.84
C ARG A 52 -3.76 -8.38 4.13
N ASP A 53 -4.88 -7.71 3.87
CA ASP A 53 -6.09 -8.32 3.31
C ASP A 53 -6.16 -8.15 1.78
N GLN A 54 -5.21 -7.43 1.18
CA GLN A 54 -5.13 -7.23 -0.27
C GLN A 54 -4.81 -8.55 -0.98
N THR A 55 -5.34 -8.70 -2.20
CA THR A 55 -5.04 -9.83 -3.08
C THR A 55 -4.35 -9.34 -4.35
N ALA A 56 -3.64 -10.24 -5.03
CA ALA A 56 -3.02 -9.90 -6.31
C ALA A 56 -4.08 -9.45 -7.34
N GLU A 57 -5.28 -10.05 -7.29
CA GLU A 57 -6.39 -9.70 -8.16
C GLU A 57 -6.91 -8.29 -7.90
N SER A 58 -7.10 -7.91 -6.62
CA SER A 58 -7.59 -6.57 -6.25
C SER A 58 -6.61 -5.48 -6.66
N VAL A 59 -5.30 -5.71 -6.50
CA VAL A 59 -4.25 -4.77 -6.93
C VAL A 59 -4.26 -4.59 -8.46
N VAL A 60 -4.39 -5.69 -9.21
CA VAL A 60 -4.44 -5.65 -10.67
C VAL A 60 -5.71 -4.97 -11.18
N GLU A 61 -6.86 -5.22 -10.56
CA GLU A 61 -8.12 -4.56 -10.89
C GLU A 61 -8.04 -3.05 -10.61
N PHE A 62 -7.51 -2.66 -9.46
CA PHE A 62 -7.28 -1.26 -9.12
C PHE A 62 -6.37 -0.58 -10.14
N LEU A 63 -5.24 -1.19 -10.49
CA LEU A 63 -4.35 -0.64 -11.51
C LEU A 63 -5.01 -0.51 -12.89
N LYS A 64 -5.90 -1.43 -13.27
CA LYS A 64 -6.67 -1.32 -14.52
C LYS A 64 -7.66 -0.17 -14.47
N ALA A 65 -8.38 0.00 -13.37
CA ALA A 65 -9.29 1.12 -13.17
C ALA A 65 -8.53 2.46 -13.17
N MET A 66 -7.33 2.50 -12.59
CA MET A 66 -6.52 3.73 -12.53
C MET A 66 -5.89 4.13 -13.86
N LYS A 67 -5.76 3.21 -14.84
CA LYS A 67 -5.20 3.54 -16.18
C LYS A 67 -6.00 4.58 -16.94
N GLN A 68 -7.29 4.73 -16.64
CA GLN A 68 -8.13 5.74 -17.30
C GLN A 68 -7.82 7.15 -16.79
N PHE A 69 -7.19 7.26 -15.62
CA PHE A 69 -6.72 8.50 -15.06
C PHE A 69 -5.25 8.68 -15.43
N ASN A 70 -4.84 9.91 -15.76
CA ASN A 70 -3.46 10.22 -16.13
C ASN A 70 -2.58 10.34 -14.86
N LEU A 71 -2.52 9.27 -14.07
CA LEU A 71 -1.81 9.18 -12.80
C LEU A 71 -0.40 8.63 -12.98
N THR A 72 0.52 9.13 -12.19
CA THR A 72 1.89 8.65 -12.18
C THR A 72 1.98 7.29 -11.48
N ARG A 73 3.05 6.54 -11.76
CA ARG A 73 3.26 5.23 -11.13
C ARG A 73 3.37 5.33 -9.61
N ASN A 74 3.91 6.43 -9.11
CA ASN A 74 4.09 6.69 -7.67
C ASN A 74 2.76 7.02 -6.99
N GLU A 75 1.89 7.80 -7.64
CA GLU A 75 0.53 8.08 -7.14
C GLU A 75 -0.28 6.78 -7.01
N CYS A 76 -0.25 5.94 -8.06
CA CYS A 76 -0.89 4.62 -8.02
C CYS A 76 -0.30 3.74 -6.92
N LEU A 77 1.03 3.75 -6.73
CA LEU A 77 1.68 3.00 -5.66
C LEU A 77 1.22 3.46 -4.28
N MET A 78 1.13 4.77 -4.06
CA MET A 78 0.68 5.35 -2.80
C MET A 78 -0.73 4.92 -2.46
N MET A 79 -1.67 5.04 -3.41
CA MET A 79 -3.07 4.63 -3.18
C MET A 79 -3.22 3.11 -2.96
N ILE A 80 -2.35 2.28 -3.56
CA ILE A 80 -2.37 0.83 -3.31
C ILE A 80 -1.85 0.53 -1.90
N ASN A 81 -0.77 1.20 -1.49
CA ASN A 81 -0.16 0.98 -0.18
C ASN A 81 -1.02 1.52 0.96
N ASP A 82 -1.72 2.63 0.72
CA ASP A 82 -2.63 3.27 1.66
C ASP A 82 -3.89 3.73 0.92
N PRO A 83 -4.98 2.93 0.94
CA PRO A 83 -6.21 3.25 0.23
C PRO A 83 -6.86 4.55 0.75
N PRO A 84 -7.14 5.53 -0.12
CA PRO A 84 -7.77 6.78 0.30
C PRO A 84 -9.23 6.54 0.73
N GLY A 85 -9.55 6.95 1.97
CA GLY A 85 -10.92 6.90 2.50
C GLY A 85 -11.74 8.19 2.31
N SER A 86 -11.12 9.27 1.81
CA SER A 86 -11.78 10.57 1.61
C SER A 86 -11.15 11.35 0.47
N ALA A 87 -11.91 12.29 -0.11
CA ALA A 87 -11.41 13.17 -1.18
C ALA A 87 -10.20 14.01 -0.74
N LEU A 88 -10.20 14.47 0.52
CA LEU A 88 -9.06 15.17 1.11
C LEU A 88 -7.80 14.30 1.13
N HIS A 89 -7.95 12.99 1.37
CA HIS A 89 -6.82 12.08 1.35
C HIS A 89 -6.21 11.98 -0.07
N ILE A 90 -7.06 11.97 -1.10
CA ILE A 90 -6.60 11.96 -2.50
C ILE A 90 -5.82 13.23 -2.84
N GLN A 91 -6.25 14.39 -2.34
CA GLN A 91 -5.56 15.67 -2.55
C GLN A 91 -4.17 15.71 -1.89
N ILE A 92 -3.96 14.96 -0.80
CA ILE A 92 -2.64 14.79 -0.19
C ILE A 92 -1.77 13.82 -1.01
N MET A 93 -2.40 12.85 -1.67
CA MET A 93 -1.70 11.80 -2.40
C MET A 93 -1.29 12.19 -3.83
N ILE A 94 -2.07 13.04 -4.48
CA ILE A 94 -1.91 13.42 -5.88
C ILE A 94 -1.62 14.92 -5.94
N GLU A 95 -0.47 15.27 -6.51
CA GLU A 95 -0.11 16.67 -6.75
C GLU A 95 -1.06 17.29 -7.78
N ASP A 96 -1.50 18.52 -7.48
CA ASP A 96 -2.44 19.31 -8.29
C ASP A 96 -3.72 18.54 -8.65
N SER A 97 -4.26 17.77 -7.70
CA SER A 97 -5.45 16.94 -7.91
C SER A 97 -6.65 17.73 -8.43
N ASP A 98 -6.82 18.98 -7.97
CA ASP A 98 -7.96 19.83 -8.34
C ASP A 98 -7.90 20.31 -9.81
N GLU A 99 -6.70 20.37 -10.40
CA GLU A 99 -6.53 20.73 -11.81
C GLU A 99 -6.55 19.49 -12.72
N ARG A 100 -6.11 18.33 -12.19
CA ARG A 100 -5.93 17.10 -12.97
C ARG A 100 -7.14 16.17 -12.96
N LEU A 101 -7.97 16.24 -11.91
CA LEU A 101 -9.09 15.34 -11.70
C LEU A 101 -10.39 16.11 -11.51
N THR A 102 -11.47 15.61 -12.08
CA THR A 102 -12.82 16.13 -11.78
C THR A 102 -13.38 15.47 -10.53
N ASP A 103 -14.36 16.12 -9.88
CA ASP A 103 -15.05 15.55 -8.71
C ASP A 103 -15.62 14.15 -8.97
N GLU A 104 -16.12 13.90 -10.19
CA GLU A 104 -16.61 12.58 -10.61
C GLU A 104 -15.49 11.52 -10.63
N GLN A 105 -14.30 11.90 -11.11
CA GLN A 105 -13.15 11.01 -11.13
C GLN A 105 -12.63 10.73 -9.72
N VAL A 106 -12.62 11.74 -8.85
CA VAL A 106 -12.26 11.58 -7.43
C VAL A 106 -13.22 10.59 -6.75
N ASN A 107 -14.53 10.73 -6.98
CA ASN A 107 -15.53 9.79 -6.46
C ASN A 107 -15.32 8.37 -7.00
N HIS A 108 -15.02 8.21 -8.28
CA HIS A 108 -14.73 6.90 -8.87
C HIS A 108 -13.44 6.28 -8.29
N ILE A 109 -12.43 7.09 -7.98
CA ILE A 109 -11.20 6.63 -7.32
C ILE A 109 -11.53 6.15 -5.91
N LEU A 110 -12.35 6.88 -5.15
CA LEU A 110 -12.81 6.47 -3.81
C LEU A 110 -13.60 5.17 -3.86
N GLU A 111 -14.49 4.99 -4.83
CA GLU A 111 -15.22 3.73 -5.00
C GLU A 111 -14.29 2.56 -5.33
N CYS A 112 -13.26 2.79 -6.15
CA CYS A 112 -12.26 1.77 -6.44
C CYS A 112 -11.37 1.46 -5.23
N ALA A 113 -11.00 2.48 -4.46
CA ALA A 113 -10.23 2.35 -3.23
C ALA A 113 -11.01 1.63 -2.13
N ALA A 114 -12.33 1.83 -2.04
CA ALA A 114 -13.21 1.12 -1.11
C ALA A 114 -13.29 -0.39 -1.37
N LYS A 115 -12.99 -0.84 -2.60
CA LYS A 115 -12.86 -2.26 -2.92
C LYS A 115 -11.54 -2.86 -2.44
N LEU A 116 -10.53 -2.02 -2.19
CA LEU A 116 -9.34 -2.45 -1.47
C LEU A 116 -9.68 -2.50 0.02
N PRO A 117 -9.27 -3.56 0.72
CA PRO A 117 -9.56 -3.67 2.15
C PRO A 117 -8.88 -2.54 2.92
N VAL A 118 -9.70 -1.75 3.59
CA VAL A 118 -9.25 -0.67 4.47
C VAL A 118 -9.16 -1.25 5.88
N VAL A 119 -7.96 -1.23 6.47
CA VAL A 119 -7.84 -1.47 7.90
C VAL A 119 -8.41 -0.24 8.59
N HIS A 120 -9.67 -0.33 9.02
CA HIS A 120 -10.23 0.63 9.95
C HIS A 120 -9.48 0.49 11.28
N GLY A 121 -8.42 1.29 11.43
CA GLY A 121 -7.84 1.59 12.73
C GLY A 121 -8.88 2.29 13.58
N THR A 122 -9.64 1.50 14.33
CA THR A 122 -10.49 2.01 15.40
C THR A 122 -9.55 2.48 16.50
N SER A 123 -9.29 3.78 16.58
CA SER A 123 -8.89 4.43 17.83
C SER A 123 -9.95 5.47 18.15
N GLN A 124 -11.09 4.99 18.65
CA GLN A 124 -11.87 5.79 19.60
C GLN A 124 -10.98 5.99 20.83
N GLN A 125 -10.44 7.19 21.02
CA GLN A 125 -10.15 7.69 22.35
C GLN A 125 -11.25 8.68 22.71
N THR A 126 -12.10 8.19 23.59
CA THR A 126 -12.95 8.89 24.54
C THR A 126 -12.27 10.17 25.05
N GLU A 127 -12.80 11.34 24.68
CA GLU A 127 -12.60 12.56 25.47
C GLU A 127 -13.62 12.55 26.61
N GLY A 128 -13.10 12.75 27.82
CA GLY A 128 -13.75 12.48 29.09
C GLY A 128 -14.88 13.44 29.43
N GLN A 129 -15.87 12.88 30.11
CA GLN A 129 -16.68 13.62 31.07
C GLN A 129 -15.87 13.73 32.38
N GLU A 130 -15.53 14.95 32.76
CA GLU A 130 -15.45 15.39 34.16
C GLU A 130 -16.44 16.54 34.36
#